data_AF-A0A1I5D0T9-F1
#
_entry.id   AF-A0A1I5D0T9-F1
#
_cell.length_a   1.000
_cell.length_b   1.000
_cell.length_c   1.000
_cell.angle_alpha   90.00
_cell.angle_beta   90.00
_cell.angle_gamma   90.00
#
_symmetry.space_group_name_H-M   'P 1'
#
loop_
_entity.id
_entity.type
_entity.pdbx_description
1 polymer ?
#
loop_
_entity_poly.entity_id
_entity_poly.type
_entity_poly.pdbx_seq_one_letter_code
_entity_poly.pdbx_strand_id
1 'polypeptide(L)'
;MRSHKLGSAARRALSDVGEAVDSTPFQVLIRVKGEPGEEQRRQIADAGARVGMAAGDVLTATVAPGDIGRLTEVDCVDYVELSEPLHPETGTRPRKS
;
A
#
# COMPACT_ATOMS: atom_id res chain seq x y z
N MET A 1 -4.91 4.79 13.39
CA MET A 1 -3.99 4.86 12.23
C MET A 1 -2.67 5.48 12.70
N ARG A 2 -1.55 4.80 12.46
CA ARG A 2 -0.20 5.29 12.75
C ARG A 2 0.41 5.96 11.52
N SER A 3 0.11 7.25 11.33
CA SER A 3 0.53 8.01 10.15
C SER A 3 2.03 8.03 9.89
N HIS A 4 2.87 7.94 10.94
CA HIS A 4 4.33 7.88 10.81
C HIS A 4 4.84 6.66 10.03
N LYS A 5 4.06 5.57 9.97
CA LYS A 5 4.38 4.38 9.17
C LYS A 5 3.98 4.51 7.69
N LEU A 6 3.23 5.55 7.33
CA LEU A 6 2.84 5.79 5.95
C LEU A 6 3.88 6.62 5.23
N GLY A 7 4.19 6.18 4.02
CA GLY A 7 4.92 6.93 3.04
C GLY A 7 4.17 8.11 2.48
N SER A 8 4.92 9.01 1.83
CA SER A 8 4.38 10.29 1.38
C SER A 8 3.33 10.13 0.29
N ALA A 9 3.48 9.16 -0.61
CA ALA A 9 2.49 8.87 -1.64
C ALA A 9 1.22 8.28 -1.03
N ALA A 10 1.37 7.31 -0.11
CA ALA A 10 0.25 6.71 0.61
C ALA A 10 -0.57 7.75 1.41
N ARG A 11 0.09 8.70 2.08
CA ARG A 11 -0.60 9.79 2.80
C ARG A 11 -1.38 10.70 1.87
N ARG A 12 -0.81 11.06 0.71
CA ARG A 12 -1.48 11.91 -0.29
C ARG A 12 -2.70 11.21 -0.85
N ALA A 13 -2.55 9.98 -1.33
CA ALA A 13 -3.67 9.23 -1.90
C ALA A 13 -4.81 9.01 -0.90
N LEU A 14 -4.51 8.78 0.39
CA LEU A 14 -5.55 8.70 1.42
C LEU A 14 -6.26 10.02 1.68
N SER A 15 -5.58 11.15 1.49
CA SER A 15 -6.19 12.48 1.60
C SER A 15 -7.11 12.73 0.40
N ASP A 16 -6.68 12.32 -0.80
CA ASP A 16 -7.44 12.45 -2.05
C ASP A 16 -8.67 11.51 -2.09
N VAL A 17 -8.57 10.29 -1.53
CA VAL A 17 -9.73 9.38 -1.38
C VAL A 17 -10.77 9.92 -0.40
N GLY A 18 -10.39 10.78 0.54
CA GLY A 18 -11.37 11.51 1.36
C GLY A 18 -12.30 12.39 0.54
N GLU A 19 -11.88 12.79 -0.67
CA GLU A 19 -12.64 13.61 -1.60
C GLU A 19 -13.28 12.81 -2.75
N ALA A 20 -12.72 11.65 -3.10
CA ALA A 20 -13.18 10.80 -4.21
C ALA A 20 -13.73 9.45 -3.71
N VAL A 21 -14.93 9.07 -4.15
CA VAL A 21 -15.58 7.77 -3.88
C VAL A 21 -14.91 6.61 -4.67
N ASP A 22 -13.63 6.73 -4.98
CA ASP A 22 -12.92 5.74 -5.78
C ASP A 22 -12.48 4.58 -4.88
N SER A 23 -13.16 3.45 -5.05
CA SER A 23 -12.94 2.23 -4.26
C SER A 23 -11.81 1.36 -4.82
N THR A 24 -11.03 1.88 -5.77
CA THR A 24 -9.96 1.14 -6.44
C THR A 24 -8.89 0.74 -5.41
N PRO A 25 -8.60 -0.56 -5.24
CA PRO A 25 -7.58 -1.01 -4.31
C PRO A 25 -6.19 -0.49 -4.69
N PHE A 26 -5.43 -0.09 -3.69
CA PHE A 26 -4.05 0.34 -3.85
C PHE A 26 -3.12 -0.85 -3.93
N GLN A 27 -2.14 -0.77 -4.82
CA GLN A 27 -0.94 -1.59 -4.72
C GLN A 27 0.03 -0.93 -3.75
N VAL A 28 0.55 -1.71 -2.80
CA VAL A 28 1.43 -1.22 -1.74
C VAL A 28 2.66 -2.11 -1.59
N LEU A 29 3.74 -1.48 -1.13
CA LEU A 29 4.90 -2.12 -0.54
C LEU A 29 4.82 -1.99 0.97
N ILE A 30 4.94 -3.11 1.67
CA ILE A 30 4.88 -3.19 3.13
C ILE A 30 6.23 -3.66 3.62
N ARG A 31 6.91 -2.82 4.39
CA ARG A 31 8.12 -3.22 5.13
C ARG A 31 7.71 -3.78 6.49
N VAL A 32 8.24 -4.93 6.84
CA VAL A 32 7.98 -5.62 8.10
C VAL A 32 9.25 -5.78 8.93
N LYS A 33 9.08 -6.14 10.20
CA LYS A 33 10.18 -6.48 11.10
C LYS A 33 10.75 -7.84 10.73
N GLY A 34 11.91 -7.84 10.06
CA GLY A 34 12.61 -9.05 9.65
C GLY A 34 11.96 -9.75 8.46
N GLU A 35 12.31 -11.01 8.22
CA GLU A 35 11.77 -11.78 7.09
C GLU A 35 10.33 -12.29 7.38
N PRO A 36 9.36 -12.06 6.49
CA PRO A 36 7.95 -12.33 6.74
C PRO A 36 7.61 -13.82 6.76
N GLY A 37 7.38 -14.34 7.97
CA GLY A 37 6.81 -15.68 8.19
C GLY A 37 5.30 -15.75 7.94
N GLU A 38 4.74 -16.97 7.99
CA GLU A 38 3.30 -17.22 7.77
C GLU A 38 2.40 -16.42 8.72
N GLU A 39 2.77 -16.33 9.99
CA GLU A 39 2.00 -15.61 11.00
C GLU A 39 1.93 -14.10 10.71
N GLN A 40 3.05 -13.48 10.34
CA GLN A 40 3.08 -12.06 9.99
C GLN A 40 2.25 -11.79 8.73
N ARG A 41 2.32 -12.69 7.73
CA ARG A 41 1.51 -12.60 6.51
C ARG A 41 0.02 -12.72 6.82
N ARG A 42 -0.36 -13.60 7.74
CA ARG A 42 -1.74 -13.76 8.19
C ARG A 42 -2.25 -12.50 8.90
N GLN A 43 -1.48 -11.92 9.81
CA GLN A 43 -1.84 -10.68 10.50
C GLN A 43 -2.07 -9.51 9.52
N ILE A 44 -1.20 -9.42 8.51
CA ILE A 44 -1.33 -8.43 7.43
C ILE A 44 -2.59 -8.70 6.59
N ALA A 45 -2.92 -9.97 6.33
CA ALA A 45 -4.14 -10.34 5.61
C ALA A 45 -5.41 -10.05 6.41
N ASP A 46 -5.42 -10.34 7.70
CA ASP A 46 -6.52 -10.04 8.63
C ASP A 46 -6.77 -8.52 8.74
N ALA A 47 -5.73 -7.71 8.49
CA ALA A 47 -5.83 -6.25 8.40
C ALA A 47 -6.39 -5.73 7.05
N GLY A 48 -6.79 -6.62 6.13
CA GLY A 48 -7.45 -6.28 4.87
C GLY A 48 -6.54 -6.26 3.63
N ALA A 49 -5.27 -6.65 3.77
CA ALA A 49 -4.37 -6.74 2.61
C ALA A 49 -4.41 -8.12 1.95
N ARG A 50 -4.29 -8.15 0.63
CA ARG A 50 -3.97 -9.35 -0.13
C ARG A 50 -2.48 -9.37 -0.38
N VAL A 51 -1.75 -10.16 0.41
CA VAL A 51 -0.29 -10.29 0.33
C VAL A 51 0.11 -11.05 -0.93
N GLY A 52 1.11 -10.53 -1.64
CA GLY A 52 1.74 -11.16 -2.80
C GLY A 52 3.12 -11.71 -2.46
N MET A 53 4.13 -11.19 -3.18
CA MET A 53 5.51 -11.65 -3.07
C MET A 53 6.21 -11.07 -1.85
N ALA A 54 7.26 -11.76 -1.38
CA ALA A 54 8.19 -11.23 -0.41
C ALA A 54 9.60 -11.18 -1.01
N ALA A 55 10.35 -10.13 -0.65
CA ALA A 55 11.77 -10.00 -0.91
C ALA A 55 12.44 -9.41 0.33
N GLY A 56 13.15 -10.25 1.10
CA GLY A 56 13.69 -9.84 2.38
C GLY A 56 12.58 -9.41 3.35
N ASP A 57 12.68 -8.20 3.89
CA ASP A 57 11.72 -7.60 4.83
C ASP A 57 10.57 -6.83 4.13
N VAL A 58 10.42 -6.96 2.81
CA VAL A 58 9.40 -6.24 2.03
C VAL A 58 8.40 -7.22 1.40
N LEU A 59 7.12 -6.88 1.54
CA LEU A 59 5.97 -7.56 0.94
C LEU A 59 5.31 -6.67 -0.12
N THR A 60 4.92 -7.24 -1.25
CA THR A 60 3.92 -6.60 -2.11
C THR A 60 2.53 -6.97 -1.63
N ALA A 61 1.58 -6.03 -1.70
CA ALA A 61 0.19 -6.33 -1.38
C ALA A 61 -0.78 -5.42 -2.15
N THR A 62 -2.05 -5.84 -2.16
CA THR A 62 -3.17 -5.00 -2.58
C THR A 62 -4.08 -4.74 -1.39
N VAL A 63 -4.50 -3.49 -1.16
CA VAL A 63 -5.32 -3.10 0.00
C VAL A 63 -6.36 -2.07 -0.39
N ALA A 64 -7.56 -2.17 0.17
CA ALA A 64 -8.57 -1.13 -0.02
C ALA A 64 -8.14 0.17 0.70
N PRO A 65 -8.47 1.36 0.17
CA PRO A 65 -8.11 2.62 0.82
C PRO A 65 -8.52 2.70 2.30
N GLY A 66 -9.73 2.20 2.63
CA GLY A 66 -10.25 2.19 4.00
C GLY A 66 -9.50 1.27 4.97
N ASP A 67 -8.72 0.31 4.47
CA ASP A 67 -8.00 -0.67 5.29
C ASP A 67 -6.51 -0.32 5.49
N ILE A 68 -5.96 0.65 4.75
CA ILE A 68 -4.57 1.11 4.98
C ILE A 68 -4.34 1.53 6.43
N GLY A 69 -5.33 2.20 7.03
CA GLY A 69 -5.25 2.60 8.43
C GLY A 69 -5.02 1.40 9.38
N ARG A 70 -5.67 0.26 9.09
CA ARG A 70 -5.53 -0.98 9.88
C ARG A 70 -4.17 -1.63 9.68
N LEU A 71 -3.64 -1.62 8.46
CA LEU A 71 -2.28 -2.12 8.19
C LEU A 71 -1.23 -1.42 9.05
N THR A 72 -1.35 -0.11 9.25
CA THR A 72 -0.37 0.64 10.08
C THR A 72 -0.42 0.25 11.57
N GLU A 73 -1.52 -0.35 12.03
CA GLU A 73 -1.65 -0.81 13.42
C GLU A 73 -1.06 -2.20 13.65
N VAL A 74 -0.78 -2.96 12.59
CA VAL A 74 -0.15 -4.27 12.71
C VAL A 74 1.26 -4.11 13.28
N ASP A 75 1.58 -4.85 14.34
CA ASP A 75 2.81 -4.67 15.11
C ASP A 75 4.08 -5.02 14.34
N CYS A 76 3.99 -5.98 13.42
CA CYS A 76 5.10 -6.37 12.57
C CYS A 76 5.33 -5.41 11.38
N VAL A 77 4.40 -4.51 11.08
CA VAL A 77 4.53 -3.53 9.99
C VAL A 77 5.32 -2.32 10.47
N ASP A 78 6.42 -2.01 9.80
CA ASP A 78 7.24 -0.82 10.07
C ASP A 78 6.90 0.32 9.12
N TYR A 79 6.59 0.02 7.85
CA TYR A 79 6.33 1.03 6.84
C TYR A 79 5.39 0.53 5.73
N VAL A 80 4.58 1.44 5.16
CA VAL A 80 3.69 1.19 4.03
C VAL A 80 3.83 2.31 3.01
N GLU A 81 4.12 1.97 1.77
CA GLU A 81 4.24 2.89 0.63
C GLU A 81 3.33 2.44 -0.51
N LEU A 82 2.86 3.38 -1.35
CA LEU A 82 2.21 3.01 -2.59
C LEU A 82 3.23 2.50 -3.61
N SER A 83 2.86 1.47 -4.34
CA SER A 83 3.59 1.04 -5.52
C SER A 83 3.28 2.01 -6.66
N GLU A 84 4.19 2.96 -6.91
CA GLU A 84 4.09 3.83 -8.08
C GLU A 84 4.64 3.12 -9.33
N PRO A 85 4.05 3.35 -10.51
CA PRO A 85 4.61 2.87 -11.77
C PRO A 85 6.04 3.40 -11.96
N LEU A 86 6.99 2.51 -12.26
CA LEU A 86 8.38 2.88 -12.56
C LEU A 86 8.50 3.77 -13.81
N HIS A 87 7.52 3.67 -14.71
CA HIS A 87 7.39 4.52 -15.87
C HIS A 87 5.97 5.10 -15.90
N PRO A 88 5.81 6.40 -16.21
CA PRO A 88 4.48 6.92 -16.48
C PRO A 88 3.89 6.13 -17.65
N GLU A 89 2.65 5.69 -17.50
CA GLU A 89 1.87 5.07 -18.58
C GLU A 89 1.99 5.98 -19.82
N THR A 90 2.74 5.56 -20.83
CA THR A 90 2.89 6.32 -22.08
C THR A 90 1.57 6.29 -22.83
N GLY A 91 0.64 7.16 -22.45
CA GLY A 91 -0.77 6.96 -22.80
C GLY A 91 -1.63 8.21 -22.88
N THR A 92 -1.06 9.42 -22.99
CA THR A 92 -1.82 10.57 -23.55
C THR A 92 -0.86 11.64 -24.06
N ARG A 93 -0.27 11.42 -25.24
CA ARG A 93 0.18 12.57 -26.04
C ARG A 93 -1.10 13.29 -26.50
N PRO A 94 -1.28 14.59 -26.23
CA PRO A 94 -2.37 15.33 -26.86
C PRO A 94 -2.14 15.27 -28.37
N ARG A 95 -3.09 14.69 -29.10
CA ARG A 95 -3.16 14.90 -30.55
C ARG A 95 -3.33 16.40 -30.76
N LYS A 96 -2.28 17.07 -31.23
CA LYS A 96 -2.40 18.40 -31.82
C LYS A 96 -3.19 18.22 -33.11
N SER A 97 -4.44 18.67 -33.10
CA SER A 97 -5.15 19.06 -34.32
C SER A 97 -4.58 20.37 -34.84
#